data_AF-A0A538R3B2-F1
#
_entry.id   AF-A0A538R3B2-F1
#
_cell.length_a   1.000
_cell.length_b   1.000
_cell.length_c   1.000
_cell.angle_alpha   90.00
_cell.angle_beta   90.00
_cell.angle_gamma   90.00
#
_symmetry.space_group_name_H-M   'P 1'
#
loop_
_entity.id
_entity.type
_entity.pdbx_description
1 polymer ?
#
loop_
_entity_poly.entity_id
_entity_poly.type
_entity_poly.pdbx_seq_one_letter_code
_entity_poly.pdbx_strand_id
1 'polypeptide(L)'
;MSPARRATRRCWRRSRRACCELEAIAAGDAHIDRPVIALAVTVGGHREASTWLVLYRVVGGVVAPAFAGVVEERVGDQRRIGEVTLLPGALLYRAPSGTQRLWVYSAERQRYVELALVVPPDA
;
A
#
# COMPACT_ATOMS: atom_id res chain seq x y z
N MET A 1 4.21 -25.80 2.44
CA MET A 1 3.28 -25.18 1.47
C MET A 1 1.89 -25.17 2.09
N SER A 2 1.44 -24.02 2.61
CA SER A 2 0.10 -23.84 3.18
C SER A 2 -0.77 -23.01 2.24
N PRO A 3 -2.04 -23.38 2.00
CA PRO A 3 -2.92 -22.61 1.13
C PRO A 3 -3.46 -21.40 1.88
N ALA A 4 -3.25 -20.21 1.31
CA ALA A 4 -3.86 -18.96 1.77
C ALA A 4 -5.39 -19.06 1.63
N ARG A 5 -6.11 -19.05 2.76
CA ARG A 5 -7.58 -19.01 2.77
C ARG A 5 -8.03 -17.58 2.43
N ARG A 6 -8.63 -17.41 1.25
CA ARG A 6 -9.41 -16.21 0.90
C ARG A 6 -10.67 -16.17 1.77
N ALA A 7 -10.74 -15.21 2.69
CA ALA A 7 -11.98 -14.85 3.36
C ALA A 7 -12.66 -13.74 2.55
N THR A 8 -13.68 -14.11 1.78
CA THR A 8 -14.46 -13.18 0.95
C THR A 8 -15.76 -12.76 1.65
N ARG A 9 -16.03 -11.45 1.59
CA ARG A 9 -17.35 -10.79 1.51
C ARG A 9 -18.19 -10.70 2.79
N ARG A 10 -18.36 -9.46 3.27
CA ARG A 10 -19.67 -8.77 3.39
C ARG A 10 -19.49 -7.32 3.85
N CYS A 11 -19.53 -6.36 2.91
CA CYS A 11 -19.79 -4.95 3.23
C CYS A 11 -21.24 -4.87 3.77
N TRP A 12 -21.37 -4.43 5.03
CA TRP A 12 -22.64 -4.36 5.75
C TRP A 12 -23.62 -3.41 5.05
N ARG A 13 -24.79 -3.94 4.69
CA ARG A 13 -25.90 -3.17 4.13
C ARG A 13 -26.42 -2.19 5.18
N ARG A 14 -26.12 -0.90 5.02
CA ARG A 14 -27.00 0.29 5.24
C ARG A 14 -26.18 1.56 5.43
N SER A 15 -25.51 2.01 4.37
CA SER A 15 -25.05 3.39 4.23
C SER A 15 -24.67 3.61 2.77
N ARG A 16 -25.31 4.56 2.07
CA ARG A 16 -24.97 4.94 0.69
C ARG A 16 -23.72 5.84 0.61
N ARG A 17 -22.88 5.88 1.64
CA ARG A 17 -21.75 6.82 1.72
C ARG A 17 -20.51 6.06 2.21
N ALA A 18 -19.52 5.96 1.32
CA ALA A 18 -18.18 5.39 1.48
C ALA A 18 -18.11 4.02 2.21
N CYS A 19 -17.91 2.92 1.48
CA CYS A 19 -17.49 1.65 2.10
C CYS A 19 -15.95 1.66 2.15
N CYS A 20 -15.38 1.41 3.33
CA CYS A 20 -13.99 1.02 3.45
C CYS A 20 -13.94 -0.51 3.47
N GLU A 21 -13.15 -1.12 2.60
CA GLU A 21 -12.99 -2.56 2.49
C GLU A 21 -11.53 -2.93 2.72
N LEU A 22 -11.29 -3.93 3.58
CA LEU A 22 -9.96 -4.52 3.77
C LEU A 22 -9.78 -5.60 2.71
N GLU A 23 -8.83 -5.40 1.81
CA GLU A 23 -8.57 -6.31 0.69
C GLU A 23 -7.62 -7.43 1.08
N ALA A 24 -6.54 -7.08 1.80
CA ALA A 24 -5.51 -8.01 2.20
C ALA A 24 -4.72 -7.50 3.42
N ILE A 25 -4.15 -8.46 4.15
CA ILE A 25 -3.14 -8.22 5.18
C ILE A 25 -2.00 -9.23 5.02
N ALA A 26 -0.76 -8.76 5.17
CA ALA A 26 0.43 -9.60 5.18
C ALA A 26 1.42 -9.09 6.22
N ALA A 27 2.27 -9.97 6.73
CA ALA A 27 3.38 -9.61 7.61
C ALA A 27 4.70 -10.14 7.03
N GLY A 28 5.77 -9.38 7.20
CA GLY A 28 7.10 -9.71 6.69
C GLY A 28 8.16 -8.75 7.23
N ASP A 29 9.35 -8.75 6.64
CA ASP A 29 10.46 -7.88 7.06
C ASP A 29 10.71 -6.69 6.12
N ALA A 30 10.07 -6.68 4.93
CA ALA A 30 10.24 -5.70 3.86
C ALA A 30 11.70 -5.36 3.52
N HIS A 31 12.63 -6.31 3.69
CA HIS A 31 14.08 -6.10 3.54
C HIS A 31 14.66 -4.93 4.36
N ILE A 32 14.11 -4.70 5.56
CA ILE A 32 14.59 -3.70 6.53
C ILE A 32 14.89 -4.32 7.91
N ASP A 33 15.10 -5.65 7.96
CA ASP A 33 15.45 -6.46 9.13
C ASP A 33 14.52 -6.31 10.35
N ARG A 34 13.27 -5.92 10.09
CA ARG A 34 12.31 -5.54 11.13
C ARG A 34 10.90 -5.85 10.67
N PRO A 35 10.01 -6.30 11.58
CA PRO A 35 8.66 -6.71 11.21
C PRO A 35 7.83 -5.52 10.69
N VAL A 36 7.16 -5.76 9.57
CA VAL A 36 6.22 -4.87 8.89
C VAL A 36 4.90 -5.60 8.70
N ILE A 37 3.80 -4.87 8.88
CA ILE A 37 2.44 -5.31 8.53
C ILE A 37 2.01 -4.52 7.29
N ALA A 38 1.81 -5.19 6.18
CA ALA A 38 1.23 -4.62 4.98
C ALA A 38 -0.30 -4.75 5.01
N LEU A 39 -0.99 -3.65 4.81
CA LEU A 39 -2.45 -3.57 4.77
C LEU A 39 -2.89 -2.95 3.45
N ALA A 40 -3.74 -3.67 2.71
CA ALA A 40 -4.40 -3.14 1.53
C ALA A 40 -5.85 -2.77 1.87
N VAL A 41 -6.22 -1.49 1.69
CA VAL A 41 -7.55 -0.96 2.02
C VAL A 41 -8.11 -0.21 0.83
N THR A 42 -9.31 -0.58 0.40
CA THR A 42 -10.08 0.17 -0.60
C THR A 42 -11.00 1.15 0.09
N VAL A 43 -10.95 2.41 -0.32
CA VAL A 43 -11.86 3.47 0.14
C VAL A 43 -12.62 4.01 -1.06
N GLY A 44 -13.95 4.09 -0.94
CA GLY A 44 -14.79 4.73 -1.95
C GLY A 44 -16.11 4.01 -2.18
N GLY A 45 -16.64 4.18 -3.40
CA GLY A 45 -17.91 3.63 -3.85
C GLY A 45 -17.78 2.80 -5.12
N HIS A 46 -18.92 2.50 -5.73
CA HIS A 46 -18.97 1.63 -6.90
C HIS A 46 -18.25 2.23 -8.12
N ARG A 47 -18.44 3.53 -8.37
CA ARG A 47 -17.86 4.24 -9.53
C ARG A 47 -16.47 4.82 -9.29
N GLU A 48 -16.17 5.21 -8.07
CA GLU A 48 -14.91 5.87 -7.70
C GLU A 48 -14.37 5.23 -6.43
N ALA A 49 -13.19 4.62 -6.52
CA ALA A 49 -12.54 4.00 -5.37
C ALA A 49 -11.02 4.01 -5.54
N SER A 50 -10.31 4.04 -4.42
CA SER A 50 -8.86 3.94 -4.38
C SER A 50 -8.43 2.85 -3.41
N THR A 51 -7.53 1.97 -3.84
CA THR A 51 -6.90 0.98 -2.95
C THR A 51 -5.55 1.50 -2.51
N TRP A 52 -5.36 1.57 -1.20
CA TRP A 52 -4.15 2.02 -0.53
C TRP A 52 -3.38 0.81 -0.03
N LEU A 53 -2.06 0.81 -0.25
CA LEU A 53 -1.13 -0.04 0.47
C LEU A 53 -0.49 0.77 1.59
N VAL A 54 -0.66 0.31 2.82
CA VAL A 54 -0.07 0.91 4.02
C VAL A 54 0.86 -0.10 4.66
N LEU A 55 2.10 0.30 4.91
CA LEU A 55 3.05 -0.50 5.68
C LEU A 55 3.11 0.07 7.09
N TYR A 56 2.80 -0.77 8.07
CA TYR A 56 2.91 -0.46 9.48
C TYR A 56 4.13 -1.14 10.09
N ARG A 57 4.75 -0.48 11.04
CA ARG A 57 5.82 -1.00 11.88
C ARG A 57 5.31 -1.19 13.29
N VAL A 58 5.87 -2.18 13.98
CA VAL A 58 5.64 -2.41 15.42
C VAL A 58 6.96 -2.21 16.15
N VAL A 59 7.05 -1.16 16.97
CA VAL A 59 8.26 -0.80 17.73
C VAL A 59 7.85 -0.47 19.16
N GLY A 60 8.41 -1.16 20.14
CA GLY A 60 8.09 -0.92 21.56
C GLY A 60 6.61 -1.08 21.90
N GLY A 61 5.89 -1.96 21.19
CA GLY A 61 4.44 -2.15 21.34
C GLY A 61 3.57 -1.12 20.61
N VAL A 62 4.16 -0.14 19.93
CA VAL A 62 3.45 0.89 19.17
C VAL A 62 3.37 0.51 17.70
N VAL A 63 2.17 0.59 17.12
CA VAL A 63 1.92 0.41 15.69
C VAL A 63 1.91 1.79 15.02
N ALA A 64 2.84 2.02 14.09
CA ALA A 64 2.96 3.30 13.40
C ALA A 64 3.11 3.11 11.87
N PRO A 65 2.54 4.00 11.04
CA PRO A 65 2.70 3.92 9.60
C PRO A 65 4.14 4.26 9.19
N ALA A 66 4.75 3.37 8.43
CA ALA A 66 6.08 3.55 7.83
C ALA A 66 6.02 3.97 6.36
N PHE A 67 4.95 3.60 5.66
CA PHE A 67 4.67 4.01 4.28
C PHE A 67 3.17 3.95 4.01
N ALA A 68 2.68 4.83 3.14
CA ALA A 68 1.33 4.76 2.60
C ALA A 68 1.32 5.27 1.15
N GLY A 69 0.71 4.52 0.24
CA GLY A 69 0.58 4.92 -1.15
C GLY A 69 -0.64 4.26 -1.81
N VAL A 70 -1.23 4.94 -2.79
CA VAL A 70 -2.31 4.40 -3.60
C VAL A 70 -1.72 3.40 -4.59
N VAL A 71 -2.19 2.16 -4.59
CA VAL A 71 -1.77 1.13 -5.55
C VAL A 71 -2.84 0.85 -6.60
N GLU A 72 -4.03 1.43 -6.44
CA GLU A 72 -5.08 1.34 -7.44
C GLU A 72 -6.01 2.54 -7.38
N GLU A 73 -6.38 3.04 -8.55
CA GLU A 73 -7.47 4.00 -8.71
C GLU A 73 -8.49 3.46 -9.71
N ARG A 74 -9.77 3.49 -9.32
CA ARG A 74 -10.91 3.19 -10.18
C ARG A 74 -11.76 4.43 -10.36
N VAL A 75 -11.99 4.83 -11.62
CA VAL A 75 -12.88 5.94 -12.00
C VAL A 75 -13.74 5.50 -13.18
N GLY A 76 -15.05 5.35 -12.93
CA GLY A 76 -15.96 4.73 -13.88
C GLY A 76 -15.55 3.30 -14.17
N ASP A 77 -15.32 2.99 -15.45
CA ASP A 77 -14.84 1.67 -15.91
C ASP A 77 -13.32 1.60 -16.02
N GLN A 78 -12.61 2.70 -15.80
CA GLN A 78 -11.15 2.74 -15.85
C GLN A 78 -10.55 2.30 -14.52
N ARG A 79 -9.51 1.45 -14.61
CA ARG A 79 -8.68 1.03 -13.47
C ARG A 79 -7.22 1.30 -13.81
N ARG A 80 -6.54 2.03 -12.93
CA ARG A 80 -5.09 2.29 -13.02
C ARG A 80 -4.41 1.64 -11.84
N ILE A 81 -3.30 0.96 -12.09
CA ILE A 81 -2.62 0.14 -11.09
C ILE A 81 -1.22 0.71 -10.87
N GLY A 82 -0.98 1.13 -9.63
CA GLY A 82 0.34 1.41 -9.10
C GLY A 82 1.01 0.14 -8.58
N GLU A 83 2.26 0.27 -8.19
CA GLU A 83 3.07 -0.85 -7.70
C GLU A 83 4.04 -0.38 -6.61
N VAL A 84 4.31 -1.25 -5.65
CA VAL A 84 5.39 -1.07 -4.67
C VAL A 84 6.32 -2.26 -4.80
N THR A 85 7.54 -1.98 -5.24
CA THR A 85 8.63 -2.96 -5.31
C THR A 85 9.52 -2.78 -4.08
N LEU A 86 9.66 -3.83 -3.28
CA LEU A 86 10.53 -3.83 -2.12
C LEU A 86 11.98 -4.08 -2.56
N LEU A 87 12.89 -3.25 -2.06
CA LEU A 87 14.33 -3.33 -2.32
C LEU A 87 15.06 -3.39 -0.97
N PRO A 88 16.31 -3.88 -0.91
CA PRO A 88 17.11 -3.80 0.32
C PRO A 88 17.19 -2.35 0.85
N GLY A 89 16.63 -2.10 2.04
CA GLY A 89 16.62 -0.77 2.67
C GLY A 89 15.71 0.29 2.01
N ALA A 90 14.96 -0.04 0.96
CA ALA A 90 14.22 0.92 0.16
C ALA A 90 12.92 0.34 -0.41
N LEU A 91 12.06 1.20 -0.96
CA LEU A 91 10.96 0.79 -1.82
C LEU A 91 10.89 1.71 -3.03
N LEU A 92 10.62 1.13 -4.19
CA LEU A 92 10.28 1.86 -5.41
C LEU A 92 8.76 1.87 -5.52
N TYR A 93 8.18 3.06 -5.48
CA TYR A 93 6.74 3.26 -5.61
C TYR A 93 6.43 3.82 -7.00
N ARG A 94 5.61 3.12 -7.78
CA ARG A 94 4.96 3.63 -8.99
C ARG A 94 3.50 3.94 -8.66
N ALA A 95 3.13 5.21 -8.70
CA ALA A 95 1.74 5.61 -8.53
C ALA A 95 0.87 5.14 -9.71
N PRO A 96 -0.46 5.04 -9.56
CA PRO A 96 -1.38 4.73 -10.66
C PRO A 96 -1.31 5.72 -11.83
N SER A 97 -0.84 6.95 -11.58
CA SER A 97 -0.53 7.96 -12.61
C SER A 97 0.69 7.61 -13.48
N GLY A 98 1.49 6.62 -13.08
CA GLY A 98 2.77 6.27 -13.68
C GLY A 98 3.99 6.95 -13.03
N THR A 99 3.78 7.93 -12.15
CA THR A 99 4.87 8.64 -11.45
C THR A 99 5.65 7.66 -10.56
N GLN A 100 6.97 7.57 -10.75
CA GLN A 100 7.82 6.71 -9.94
C GLN A 100 8.64 7.51 -8.92
N ARG A 101 8.74 7.00 -7.70
CA ARG A 101 9.49 7.62 -6.60
C ARG A 101 10.24 6.57 -5.81
N LEU A 102 11.50 6.85 -5.52
CA LEU A 102 12.29 6.04 -4.61
C LEU A 102 12.12 6.55 -3.18
N TRP A 103 11.85 5.62 -2.27
CA TRP A 103 11.74 5.87 -0.85
C TRP A 103 12.78 5.03 -0.12
N VAL A 104 13.52 5.63 0.80
CA VAL A 104 14.55 4.95 1.58
C VAL A 104 14.13 4.89 3.04
N TYR A 105 14.34 3.75 3.67
CA TYR A 105 14.01 3.58 5.07
C TYR A 105 14.96 4.38 5.96
N SER A 106 14.42 5.27 6.80
CA SER A 106 15.17 5.98 7.82
C SER A 106 14.96 5.29 9.17
N ALA A 107 16.04 4.71 9.71
CA ALA A 107 16.01 4.11 11.04
C ALA A 107 15.76 5.14 12.15
N GLU A 108 16.27 6.37 12.01
CA GLU A 108 16.03 7.44 12.97
C GLU A 108 14.53 7.80 13.03
N ARG A 109 13.89 7.92 11.86
CA ARG A 109 12.47 8.31 11.74
C ARG A 109 11.52 7.11 11.79
N GLN A 110 12.04 5.90 11.82
CA GLN A 110 11.31 4.62 11.76
C GLN A 110 10.29 4.54 10.60
N ARG A 111 10.59 5.21 9.47
CA ARG A 111 9.70 5.28 8.31
C ARG A 111 10.46 5.45 7.02
N TYR A 112 9.81 5.14 5.91
CA TYR A 112 10.31 5.44 4.58
C TYR A 112 10.23 6.95 4.32
N VAL A 113 11.28 7.51 3.73
CA VAL A 113 11.39 8.91 3.35
C VAL A 113 11.62 8.98 1.85
N GLU A 114 10.82 9.80 1.17
CA GLU A 114 10.95 10.05 -0.27
C GLU A 114 12.31 10.71 -0.56
N LEU A 115 13.04 10.20 -1.56
CA LEU A 115 14.39 10.65 -1.87
C LEU A 115 14.50 11.28 -3.26
N ALA A 116 13.75 10.80 -4.27
CA ALA A 116 13.69 11.41 -5.60
C ALA A 116 12.50 10.90 -6.45
N LEU A 117 12.09 11.73 -7.41
CA LEU A 117 11.32 11.31 -8.58
C LEU A 117 12.24 10.53 -9.52
N VAL A 118 11.88 9.29 -9.83
CA VAL A 118 12.55 8.51 -10.88
C VAL A 118 11.81 8.82 -12.18
N VAL A 119 12.45 9.55 -13.09
CA VAL A 119 11.94 9.69 -14.46
C VAL A 119 12.31 8.39 -15.18
N PRO A 120 11.35 7.66 -15.77
CA PRO A 120 11.70 6.50 -16.58
C PRO A 120 12.61 6.95 -17.73
N PRO A 121 13.71 6.26 -18.03
CA PRO A 121 14.40 6.48 -19.30
C PRO A 121 13.39 6.15 -20.41
N ASP A 122 13.20 7.10 -21.33
CA ASP A 122 12.16 7.18 -22.37
C ASP A 122 11.58 5.83 -22.85
N ALA A 123 10.24 5.77 -22.91
CA ALA A 123 9.47 4.72 -23.58
C ALA A 123 9.17 5.08 -25.05
#